data_AF-A0A7V3N5K2-F1
#
_entry.id   AF-A0A7V3N5K2-F1
#
_cell.length_a   1.000
_cell.length_b   1.000
_cell.length_c   1.000
_cell.angle_alpha   90.00
_cell.angle_beta   90.00
_cell.angle_gamma   90.00
#
_symmetry.space_group_name_H-M   'P 1'
#
loop_
_entity.id
_entity.type
_entity.pdbx_description
1 polymer ?
#
loop_
_entity_poly.entity_id
_entity_poly.type
_entity_poly.pdbx_seq_one_letter_code
_entity_poly.pdbx_strand_id
1 'polypeptide(L)'
;MVKAISRAFVGLVRLTVSWIIRTLDYLIRMVVTAVSALWLGIPFTTNRLADIWTKRLVQAGISNQYEEQMYSFFVGLATAIVIAGWIILAFITVGLVGMIF
;
A
#
# COMPACT_ATOMS: atom_id res chain seq x y z
N MET A 1 -27.07 29.14 -36.26
CA MET A 1 -26.55 29.41 -34.90
C MET A 1 -26.83 28.27 -33.90
N VAL A 2 -28.08 27.88 -33.67
CA VAL A 2 -28.45 26.84 -32.66
C VAL A 2 -27.71 25.50 -32.85
N LYS A 3 -27.59 25.01 -34.09
CA LYS A 3 -26.86 23.77 -34.41
C LYS A 3 -25.34 23.84 -34.21
N ALA A 4 -24.74 25.04 -34.13
CA ALA A 4 -23.31 25.21 -33.88
C ALA A 4 -23.03 25.24 -32.36
N ILE A 5 -23.90 25.92 -31.60
CA ILE A 5 -23.84 25.98 -30.13
C ILE A 5 -24.05 24.59 -29.52
N SER A 6 -25.03 23.83 -30.03
CA SER A 6 -25.27 22.43 -29.62
C SER A 6 -24.05 21.53 -29.85
N ARG A 7 -23.36 21.65 -30.99
CA ARG A 7 -22.17 20.85 -31.30
C ARG A 7 -20.96 21.24 -30.44
N ALA A 8 -20.77 22.52 -30.17
CA ALA A 8 -19.72 23.01 -29.27
C ALA A 8 -19.94 22.53 -27.83
N PHE A 9 -21.18 22.55 -27.34
CA PHE A 9 -21.54 22.07 -26.00
C PHE A 9 -21.31 20.56 -25.86
N VAL A 10 -21.75 19.76 -26.84
CA VAL A 10 -21.51 18.31 -26.87
C VAL A 10 -20.00 17.99 -26.93
N GLY A 11 -19.22 18.79 -27.65
CA GLY A 11 -17.76 18.67 -27.70
C GLY A 11 -17.08 18.94 -26.36
N LEU A 12 -17.49 20.01 -25.66
CA LEU A 12 -17.01 20.34 -24.32
C LEU A 12 -17.36 19.25 -23.31
N VAL A 13 -18.61 18.78 -23.30
CA VAL A 13 -19.03 17.69 -22.41
C VAL A 13 -18.23 16.42 -22.68
N ARG A 14 -17.99 16.04 -23.94
CA ARG A 14 -17.17 14.86 -24.26
C ARG A 14 -15.72 15.02 -23.78
N LEU A 15 -15.14 16.21 -23.91
CA LEU A 15 -13.79 16.49 -23.40
C LEU A 15 -13.76 16.36 -21.88
N THR A 16 -14.66 17.02 -21.16
CA THR A 16 -14.72 16.97 -19.69
C THR A 16 -14.96 15.55 -19.19
N VAL A 17 -15.89 14.82 -19.77
CA VAL A 17 -16.17 13.41 -19.44
C VAL A 17 -14.95 12.53 -19.72
N SER A 18 -14.26 12.73 -20.86
CA SER A 18 -13.04 11.97 -21.17
C SER A 18 -11.92 12.26 -20.17
N TRP A 19 -11.80 13.49 -19.67
CA TRP A 19 -10.85 13.84 -18.63
C TRP A 19 -11.19 13.17 -17.30
N ILE A 20 -12.45 13.24 -16.87
CA ILE A 20 -12.93 12.58 -15.64
C ILE A 20 -12.67 11.08 -15.69
N ILE A 21 -12.97 10.41 -16.81
CA ILE A 21 -12.75 8.97 -16.97
C ILE A 21 -11.25 8.64 -16.88
N ARG A 22 -10.37 9.43 -17.52
CA ARG A 22 -8.92 9.23 -17.44
C ARG A 22 -8.37 9.42 -16.03
N THR A 23 -8.86 10.43 -15.32
CA THR A 23 -8.48 10.67 -13.93
C THR A 23 -8.94 9.55 -13.01
N LEU A 24 -10.16 9.04 -13.20
CA LEU A 24 -10.67 7.89 -12.45
C LEU A 24 -9.88 6.61 -12.75
N ASP A 25 -9.58 6.32 -14.02
CA ASP A 25 -8.74 5.16 -14.39
C ASP A 25 -7.35 5.25 -13.74
N TYR A 26 -6.73 6.43 -13.75
CA TYR A 26 -5.44 6.65 -13.10
C TYR A 26 -5.51 6.44 -11.58
N LEU A 27 -6.55 6.97 -10.91
CA LEU A 27 -6.78 6.77 -9.48
C LEU A 27 -6.98 5.30 -9.15
N ILE A 28 -7.80 4.59 -9.92
CA ILE A 28 -8.04 3.16 -9.72
C ILE A 28 -6.73 2.38 -9.89
N ARG A 29 -5.95 2.66 -10.94
CA ARG A 29 -4.63 2.03 -11.14
C ARG A 29 -3.68 2.32 -9.99
N MET A 30 -3.62 3.56 -9.51
CA MET A 30 -2.80 3.89 -8.34
C MET A 30 -3.22 3.08 -7.11
N VAL A 31 -4.52 3.04 -6.81
CA VAL A 31 -5.05 2.28 -5.66
C VAL A 31 -4.73 0.79 -5.81
N VAL A 32 -5.00 0.20 -6.97
CA VAL A 32 -4.71 -1.22 -7.23
C VAL A 32 -3.22 -1.51 -7.13
N THR A 33 -2.36 -0.62 -7.64
CA THR A 33 -0.90 -0.79 -7.55
C THR A 33 -0.43 -0.69 -6.10
N ALA A 34 -0.96 0.26 -5.33
CA ALA A 34 -0.65 0.41 -3.91
C ALA A 34 -1.12 -0.81 -3.10
N VAL A 35 -2.34 -1.30 -3.34
CA VAL A 35 -2.88 -2.51 -2.69
C VAL A 35 -2.08 -3.74 -3.07
N SER A 36 -1.67 -3.88 -4.33
CA SER A 36 -0.85 -5.01 -4.79
C SER A 36 0.56 -4.97 -4.20
N ALA A 37 1.18 -3.79 -4.13
CA ALA A 37 2.48 -3.59 -3.50
C ALA A 37 2.42 -3.87 -1.99
N LEU A 38 1.31 -3.53 -1.34
CA LEU A 38 1.02 -3.91 0.04
C LEU A 38 0.92 -5.43 0.20
N TRP A 39 0.11 -6.08 -0.63
CA TRP A 39 -0.17 -7.51 -0.51
C TRP A 39 1.03 -8.39 -0.82
N LEU A 40 1.94 -7.95 -1.70
CA LEU A 40 3.18 -8.66 -2.00
C LEU A 40 4.33 -8.22 -1.09
N GLY A 41 4.39 -6.94 -0.74
CA GLY A 41 5.46 -6.35 0.06
C GLY A 41 5.40 -6.75 1.53
N ILE A 42 4.21 -6.83 2.13
CA ILE A 42 4.06 -7.24 3.54
C ILE A 42 4.58 -8.67 3.73
N PRO A 43 4.08 -9.72 3.03
CA PRO A 43 4.54 -11.08 3.26
C PRO A 43 6.04 -11.24 3.02
N PHE A 44 6.56 -10.61 1.96
CA PHE A 44 7.98 -10.65 1.64
C PHE A 44 8.85 -10.03 2.75
N THR A 45 8.47 -8.84 3.23
CA THR A 45 9.23 -8.11 4.27
C THR A 45 9.16 -8.83 5.60
N THR A 46 7.97 -9.35 5.93
CA THR A 46 7.70 -10.10 7.17
C THR A 46 8.53 -11.38 7.23
N ASN A 47 8.48 -12.19 6.18
CA ASN A 47 9.24 -13.43 6.09
C ASN A 47 10.74 -13.14 6.14
N ARG A 48 11.23 -12.13 5.41
CA ARG A 48 12.65 -11.75 5.43
C ARG A 48 13.13 -11.32 6.81
N LEU A 49 12.33 -10.53 7.53
CA LEU A 49 12.65 -10.11 8.90
C LEU A 49 12.67 -11.29 9.86
N ALA A 50 11.67 -12.16 9.78
CA ALA A 50 11.59 -13.35 10.62
C ALA A 50 12.79 -14.27 10.40
N ASP A 51 13.20 -14.46 9.14
CA ASP A 51 14.34 -15.28 8.78
C ASP A 51 15.66 -14.71 9.34
N ILE A 52 15.85 -13.38 9.25
CA ILE A 52 17.01 -12.69 9.83
C ILE A 52 17.03 -12.83 11.36
N TRP A 53 15.90 -12.62 12.04
CA TRP A 53 15.82 -12.68 13.50
C TRP A 53 16.05 -14.10 14.02
N THR A 54 15.45 -15.09 13.36
CA THR A 54 15.64 -16.51 13.69
C THR A 54 17.12 -16.90 13.56
N LYS A 55 17.77 -16.54 12.44
CA LYS A 55 19.21 -16.80 12.22
C LYS A 55 20.09 -16.12 13.26
N ARG A 56 19.78 -14.89 13.67
CA ARG A 56 20.53 -14.18 14.71
C ARG A 56 20.43 -14.86 16.07
N LEU A 57 19.28 -15.45 16.40
CA LEU A 57 19.09 -16.14 17.68
C LEU A 57 19.76 -17.51 17.72
N VAL A 58 19.74 -18.23 16.60
CA VAL A 58 20.54 -19.44 16.42
C VAL A 58 22.03 -19.11 16.58
N GLN A 59 22.52 -18.04 15.95
CA GLN A 59 23.90 -17.57 16.11
C GLN A 59 24.23 -17.13 17.54
N ALA A 60 23.24 -16.69 18.31
CA ALA A 60 23.39 -16.35 19.72
C ALA A 60 23.42 -17.57 20.66
N GLY A 61 23.34 -18.79 20.13
CA GLY A 61 23.48 -20.05 20.88
C GLY A 61 22.15 -20.70 21.25
N ILE A 62 21.02 -20.24 20.71
CA ILE A 62 19.74 -20.93 20.91
C ILE A 62 19.68 -22.19 20.05
N SER A 63 19.21 -23.28 20.65
CA SER A 63 19.11 -24.58 20.00
C SER A 63 18.22 -24.56 18.76
N ASN A 64 18.72 -25.08 17.64
CA ASN A 64 17.99 -25.20 16.36
C ASN A 64 16.71 -26.04 16.47
N GLN A 65 16.53 -26.80 17.55
CA GLN A 65 15.32 -27.57 17.82
C GLN A 65 14.05 -26.68 17.89
N TYR A 66 14.22 -25.40 18.22
CA TYR A 66 13.12 -24.44 18.33
C TYR A 66 12.96 -23.54 17.10
N GLU A 67 13.74 -23.77 16.04
CA GLU A 67 13.84 -22.85 14.89
C GLU A 67 12.49 -22.58 14.22
N GLU A 68 11.66 -23.61 13.99
CA GLU A 68 10.32 -23.45 13.41
C GLU A 68 9.38 -22.63 14.31
N GLN A 69 9.39 -22.88 15.63
CA GLN A 69 8.51 -22.15 16.56
C GLN A 69 8.96 -20.69 16.69
N MET A 70 10.26 -20.45 16.71
CA MET A 70 10.84 -19.11 16.72
C MET A 70 10.52 -18.35 15.43
N TYR A 71 10.64 -19.01 14.28
CA TYR A 71 10.28 -18.41 12.99
C TYR A 71 8.81 -17.98 12.97
N SER A 72 7.89 -18.86 13.39
CA SER A 72 6.46 -18.53 13.44
C SER A 72 6.17 -17.36 14.39
N PHE A 73 6.84 -17.31 15.55
CA PHE A 73 6.72 -16.19 16.48
C PHE A 73 7.20 -14.88 15.85
N PHE A 74 8.35 -14.90 15.17
CA PHE A 74 8.90 -13.72 14.51
C PHE A 74 8.08 -13.25 13.30
N VAL A 75 7.45 -14.16 12.56
CA VAL A 75 6.49 -13.79 11.51
C VAL A 75 5.31 -13.02 12.12
N GLY A 76 4.75 -13.51 13.23
CA GLY A 76 3.69 -12.80 13.95
C GLY A 76 4.13 -11.42 14.43
N LEU A 77 5.31 -11.32 15.04
CA LEU A 77 5.89 -10.07 15.53
C LEU A 77 6.16 -9.07 14.40
N ALA A 78 6.79 -9.53 13.31
CA ALA A 78 7.08 -8.70 12.15
C ALA A 78 5.78 -8.20 11.48
N THR A 79 4.74 -9.04 11.42
CA THR A 79 3.43 -8.65 10.88
C THR A 79 2.83 -7.53 11.71
N ALA A 80 2.84 -7.67 13.04
CA ALA A 80 2.33 -6.66 13.96
C ALA A 80 3.08 -5.31 13.80
N ILE A 81 4.41 -5.34 13.69
CA ILE A 81 5.24 -4.14 13.49
C ILE A 81 4.90 -3.45 12.16
N VAL A 82 4.78 -4.22 11.07
CA VAL A 82 4.45 -3.67 9.75
C VAL A 82 3.06 -3.02 9.75
N ILE A 83 2.06 -3.69 10.34
CA ILE A 83 0.70 -3.14 10.47
C ILE A 83 0.72 -1.87 11.31
N ALA A 84 1.40 -1.88 12.46
CA ALA A 84 1.49 -0.71 13.34
C ALA A 84 2.16 0.48 12.63
N GLY A 85 3.27 0.24 11.92
CA GLY A 85 3.96 1.28 11.14
C GLY A 85 3.07 1.88 10.06
N TRP A 86 2.25 1.05 9.40
CA TRP A 86 1.26 1.51 8.42
C TRP A 86 0.16 2.38 9.04
N ILE A 87 -0.39 1.97 10.18
CA ILE A 87 -1.40 2.76 10.90
C ILE A 87 -0.81 4.13 11.29
N ILE A 88 0.39 4.15 11.87
CA ILE A 88 1.06 5.39 12.26
C ILE A 88 1.29 6.30 11.04
N LEU A 89 1.78 5.75 9.93
CA LEU A 89 2.02 6.51 8.70
C LEU A 89 0.74 7.09 8.12
N ALA A 90 -0.37 6.33 8.17
CA ALA A 90 -1.68 6.81 7.75
C ALA A 90 -2.14 8.01 8.60
N PHE A 91 -2.00 7.92 9.93
CA PHE A 91 -2.33 9.04 10.84
C PHE A 91 -1.46 10.27 10.56
N ILE A 92 -0.15 10.10 10.36
CA ILE A 92 0.76 11.20 10.02
C ILE A 92 0.35 11.84 8.69
N THR A 93 0.04 11.03 7.67
CA THR A 93 -0.33 11.53 6.34
C THR A 93 -1.63 12.32 6.40
N VAL A 94 -2.66 11.81 7.09
CA VAL A 94 -3.92 12.53 7.30
C VAL A 94 -3.69 13.82 8.07
N GLY A 95 -2.84 13.79 9.12
CA GLY A 95 -2.48 14.98 9.88
C GLY A 95 -1.81 16.05 9.01
N LEU A 96 -0.83 15.67 8.19
CA LEU A 96 -0.15 16.60 7.27
C LEU A 96 -1.11 17.18 6.22
N VAL A 97 -1.99 16.36 5.65
CA VAL A 97 -3.00 16.82 4.69
C VAL A 97 -3.95 17.82 5.36
N GLY A 98 -4.41 17.55 6.58
CA GLY A 98 -5.26 18.48 7.34
C GLY A 98 -4.58 19.76 7.81
N MET A 99 -3.25 19.85 7.73
CA MET A 99 -2.52 21.10 7.94
C MET A 99 -2.37 21.93 6.65
N ILE A 100 -2.50 21.29 5.48
CA ILE A 100 -2.34 21.92 4.17
C ILE A 100 -3.67 22.48 3.64
N PHE A 101 -4.78 21.80 3.93
CA PHE A 101 -6.15 22.19 3.54
C PHE A 101 -6.92 22.73 4.73
#